data_AF-A0A966ESQ2-F1
#
_entry.id   AF-A0A966ESQ2-F1
#
_cell.length_a   1.000
_cell.length_b   1.000
_cell.length_c   1.000
_cell.angle_alpha   90.00
_cell.angle_beta   90.00
_cell.angle_gamma   90.00
#
_symmetry.space_group_name_H-M   'P 1'
#
loop_
_entity.id
_entity.type
_entity.pdbx_description
1 polymer ?
#
loop_
_entity_poly.entity_id
_entity_poly.type
_entity_poly.pdbx_seq_one_letter_code
_entity_poly.pdbx_strand_id
1 'polypeptide(L)'
;MTAENPDAVNPDVAGTEHCDDDCQKALRELYGYLDGQLTVERRTTITAHIEYCRPCMESYTFEAELKQVVALRCQEEVPEALRMKVFEAIQWEIRGD
;
A
#
# COMPACT_ATOMS: atom_id res chain seq x y z
N MET A 1 -38.70 31.66 12.23
CA MET A 1 -37.43 31.74 12.97
C MET A 1 -36.62 30.55 12.51
N THR A 2 -35.55 30.83 11.79
CA THR A 2 -34.96 30.00 10.72
C THR A 2 -34.44 28.67 11.22
N ALA A 3 -34.89 27.58 10.56
CA ALA A 3 -34.33 26.26 10.70
C ALA A 3 -32.87 26.26 10.21
N GLU A 4 -31.95 25.91 11.10
CA GLU A 4 -30.58 25.56 10.75
C GLU A 4 -30.58 24.23 9.99
N ASN A 5 -30.09 24.27 8.75
CA ASN A 5 -30.10 23.16 7.82
C ASN A 5 -28.92 22.20 8.13
N PRO A 6 -29.15 20.91 8.45
CA PRO A 6 -28.09 19.94 8.74
C PRO A 6 -27.33 19.46 7.50
N ASP A 7 -27.77 19.81 6.28
CA ASP A 7 -27.17 19.35 5.01
C ASP A 7 -26.25 20.39 4.36
N ALA A 8 -25.70 21.33 5.13
CA ALA A 8 -24.65 22.21 4.63
C ALA A 8 -23.32 21.43 4.53
N VAL A 9 -23.19 20.56 3.53
CA VAL A 9 -21.88 20.16 3.03
C VAL A 9 -21.20 21.43 2.53
N ASN A 10 -20.22 21.90 3.28
CA ASN A 10 -19.43 23.06 2.92
C ASN A 10 -18.57 22.68 1.70
N PRO A 11 -18.78 23.27 0.50
CA PRO A 11 -18.02 22.89 -0.69
C PRO A 11 -16.57 23.39 -0.68
N ASP A 12 -16.14 24.06 0.39
CA ASP A 12 -14.85 24.74 0.49
C ASP A 12 -13.80 23.97 1.32
N VAL A 13 -13.75 22.64 1.24
CA VAL A 13 -12.54 21.90 1.61
C VAL A 13 -11.53 22.05 0.46
N ALA A 14 -10.79 23.15 0.51
CA ALA A 14 -9.68 23.44 -0.39
C ALA A 14 -8.63 22.32 -0.33
N GLY A 15 -8.70 21.42 -1.30
CA GLY A 15 -7.79 20.28 -1.48
C GLY A 15 -8.10 19.46 -2.72
N THR A 16 -8.72 20.05 -3.75
CA THR A 16 -8.83 19.42 -5.07
C THR A 16 -7.50 19.52 -5.81
N GLU A 17 -6.49 18.80 -5.33
CA GLU A 17 -5.32 18.48 -6.14
C GLU A 17 -5.70 17.28 -7.01
N HIS A 18 -5.50 17.40 -8.32
CA HIS A 18 -6.05 16.51 -9.36
C HIS A 18 -5.97 15.01 -8.99
N CYS A 19 -7.13 14.38 -8.73
CA CYS A 19 -7.26 12.93 -8.65
C CYS A 19 -7.51 12.40 -10.06
N ASP A 20 -6.43 12.27 -10.83
CA ASP A 20 -6.49 11.70 -12.19
C ASP A 20 -6.50 10.17 -12.14
N ASP A 21 -6.84 9.53 -13.27
CA ASP A 21 -6.86 8.06 -13.40
C ASP A 21 -5.55 7.41 -12.95
N ASP A 22 -4.42 8.11 -13.10
CA ASP A 22 -3.10 7.63 -12.69
C ASP A 22 -2.91 7.65 -11.17
N CYS A 23 -3.51 8.60 -10.45
CA CYS A 23 -3.54 8.58 -8.97
C CYS A 23 -4.29 7.34 -8.48
N GLN A 24 -5.43 7.04 -9.09
CA GLN A 24 -6.22 5.86 -8.72
C GLN A 24 -5.47 4.56 -9.05
N LYS A 25 -4.76 4.50 -10.18
CA LYS A 25 -3.90 3.35 -10.51
C LYS A 25 -2.77 3.20 -9.49
N ALA A 26 -2.07 4.28 -9.17
CA ALA A 26 -0.99 4.27 -8.18
C ALA A 26 -1.48 3.79 -6.80
N LEU A 27 -2.63 4.29 -6.34
CA LEU A 27 -3.23 3.87 -5.08
C LEU A 27 -3.67 2.40 -5.07
N ARG A 28 -4.27 1.90 -6.16
CA ARG A 28 -4.63 0.47 -6.28
C ARG A 28 -3.42 -0.45 -6.24
N GLU A 29 -2.28 0.00 -6.77
CA GLU A 29 -1.06 -0.79 -6.88
C GLU A 29 -0.07 -0.55 -5.74
N LEU A 30 -0.39 0.38 -4.82
CA LEU A 30 0.52 0.85 -3.78
C LEU A 30 1.02 -0.26 -2.86
N TYR A 31 0.15 -1.17 -2.42
CA TYR A 31 0.59 -2.31 -1.59
C TYR A 31 1.48 -3.28 -2.37
N GLY A 32 1.15 -3.58 -3.62
CA GLY A 32 2.03 -4.38 -4.48
C GLY A 32 3.40 -3.72 -4.69
N TYR A 33 3.42 -2.39 -4.80
CA TYR A 33 4.65 -1.61 -4.86
C TYR A 33 5.48 -1.75 -3.57
N LEU A 34 4.84 -1.54 -2.40
CA LEU A 34 5.44 -1.66 -1.07
C LEU A 34 5.91 -3.08 -0.75
N ASP A 35 5.25 -4.11 -1.28
CA ASP A 35 5.60 -5.51 -1.11
C ASP A 35 6.64 -6.01 -2.12
N GLY A 36 6.95 -5.22 -3.15
CA GLY A 36 7.88 -5.63 -4.22
C GLY A 36 7.32 -6.67 -5.19
N GLN A 37 5.99 -6.76 -5.30
CA GLN A 37 5.29 -7.74 -6.14
C GLN A 37 5.05 -7.23 -7.57
N LEU A 38 5.42 -5.99 -7.88
CA LEU A 38 5.22 -5.41 -9.20
C LEU A 38 6.36 -5.73 -10.16
N THR A 39 6.03 -5.78 -11.45
CA THR A 39 7.03 -5.81 -12.52
C THR A 39 7.89 -4.54 -12.50
N VAL A 40 9.10 -4.62 -13.06
CA VAL A 40 10.04 -3.47 -13.14
C VAL A 40 9.38 -2.26 -13.84
N GLU A 41 8.62 -2.52 -14.90
CA GLU A 41 7.90 -1.49 -15.65
C GLU A 41 6.86 -0.77 -14.76
N ARG A 42 5.98 -1.53 -14.11
CA ARG A 42 4.93 -0.96 -13.23
C ARG A 42 5.52 -0.22 -12.05
N ARG A 43 6.58 -0.77 -11.46
CA ARG A 43 7.34 -0.10 -10.38
C ARG A 43 7.87 1.25 -10.83
N THR A 44 8.46 1.33 -12.02
CA THR A 44 8.98 2.59 -12.58
C THR A 44 7.87 3.63 -12.76
N THR A 45 6.73 3.22 -13.34
CA THR A 45 5.57 4.10 -13.55
C THR A 45 5.02 4.66 -12.24
N ILE A 46 4.85 3.81 -11.23
CA ILE A 46 4.34 4.24 -9.93
C ILE A 46 5.34 5.13 -9.20
N THR A 47 6.62 4.80 -9.22
CA THR A 47 7.67 5.65 -8.63
C THR A 47 7.61 7.06 -9.23
N ALA A 48 7.59 7.17 -10.56
CA ALA A 48 7.52 8.46 -11.23
C ALA A 48 6.25 9.25 -10.84
N HIS A 49 5.12 8.58 -10.68
CA HIS A 49 3.88 9.22 -10.25
C HIS A 49 3.98 9.70 -8.79
N ILE A 50 4.44 8.86 -7.86
CA ILE A 50 4.60 9.22 -6.44
C ILE A 50 5.57 10.40 -6.28
N GLU A 51 6.64 10.46 -7.06
CA GLU A 51 7.62 11.55 -7.01
C GLU A 51 7.06 12.90 -7.48
N TYR A 52 6.11 12.90 -8.41
CA TYR A 52 5.53 14.11 -8.99
C TYR A 52 4.18 14.51 -8.36
N CYS A 53 3.46 13.56 -7.75
CA CYS A 53 2.13 13.74 -7.21
C CYS A 53 2.16 13.78 -5.67
N ARG A 54 2.08 14.98 -5.11
CA ARG A 54 2.07 15.22 -3.67
C ARG A 54 1.04 14.37 -2.89
N PRO A 55 -0.25 14.29 -3.28
CA PRO A 55 -1.21 13.47 -2.51
C PRO A 55 -0.89 11.97 -2.54
N CYS A 56 -0.32 11.46 -3.65
CA CYS A 56 0.14 10.08 -3.71
C CYS A 56 1.43 9.86 -2.90
N MET A 57 2.33 10.84 -2.83
CA MET A 57 3.48 10.82 -1.93
C MET A 57 3.06 10.74 -0.47
N GLU A 58 2.13 11.59 -0.04
CA GLU A 58 1.62 11.58 1.34
C GLU A 58 0.97 10.22 1.69
N SER A 59 0.20 9.66 0.76
CA SER A 59 -0.40 8.31 0.93
C SER A 59 0.68 7.23 1.04
N TYR A 60 1.69 7.25 0.15
CA TYR A 60 2.81 6.31 0.19
C TYR A 60 3.57 6.38 1.51
N THR A 61 3.91 7.60 1.97
CA THR A 61 4.65 7.80 3.23
C THR A 61 3.88 7.22 4.41
N PHE A 62 2.59 7.53 4.52
CA PHE A 62 1.74 6.99 5.59
C PHE A 62 1.72 5.45 5.58
N GLU A 63 1.45 4.83 4.42
CA GLU A 63 1.37 3.38 4.31
C GLU A 63 2.73 2.69 4.57
N ALA A 64 3.84 3.31 4.13
CA ALA A 64 5.18 2.80 4.40
C ALA A 64 5.53 2.85 5.90
N GLU A 65 5.21 3.94 6.58
CA GLU A 65 5.38 4.09 8.03
C GLU A 65 4.50 3.10 8.80
N LEU A 66 3.24 2.98 8.41
CA LEU A 66 2.30 2.02 9.01
C LEU A 66 2.84 0.59 8.88
N LYS A 67 3.31 0.21 7.69
CA LYS A 67 3.89 -1.11 7.44
C LYS A 67 5.12 -1.36 8.32
N GLN A 68 5.97 -0.35 8.52
CA GLN A 68 7.12 -0.45 9.42
C GLN A 68 6.69 -0.66 10.88
N VAL A 69 5.67 0.08 11.34
CA VAL A 69 5.13 -0.07 12.70
C VAL A 69 4.55 -1.46 12.90
N VAL A 70 3.76 -1.96 11.94
CA VAL A 70 3.20 -3.32 11.99
C VAL A 70 4.32 -4.36 12.03
N ALA A 71 5.31 -4.26 11.15
CA ALA A 71 6.45 -5.17 11.13
C ALA A 71 7.27 -5.15 12.43
N LEU A 72 7.31 -4.02 13.15
CA LEU A 72 7.99 -3.92 14.44
C LEU A 72 7.17 -4.50 15.59
N ARG A 73 5.84 -4.31 15.58
CA ARG A 73 4.96 -4.68 16.70
C ARG A 73 4.40 -6.08 16.60
N CYS A 74 4.25 -6.61 15.39
CA CYS A 74 3.67 -7.92 15.12
C CYS A 74 4.77 -8.95 14.80
N GLN A 75 5.84 -8.96 15.60
CA GLN A 75 6.87 -10.00 15.51
C GLN A 75 6.50 -11.14 16.46
N GLU A 76 6.34 -12.33 15.90
CA GLU A 76 6.10 -13.56 16.66
C GLU A 76 7.19 -14.58 16.33
N GLU A 77 7.60 -15.35 17.34
CA GLU A 77 8.54 -16.44 17.12
C GLU A 77 7.84 -17.54 16.31
N VAL A 78 8.38 -17.83 15.12
CA VAL A 78 7.80 -18.84 14.24
C VAL A 78 8.07 -20.23 14.83
N PRO A 79 7.04 -21.05 15.14
CA PRO A 79 7.25 -22.38 15.71
C PRO A 79 8.10 -23.27 14.82
N GLU A 80 9.05 -23.99 15.42
CA GLU A 80 10.00 -24.86 14.70
C GLU A 80 9.29 -25.89 13.80
N ALA A 81 8.18 -26.46 14.28
CA ALA A 81 7.37 -27.39 13.51
C ALA A 81 6.80 -26.78 12.21
N LEU A 82 6.45 -25.48 12.21
CA LEU A 82 5.99 -24.79 11.01
C LEU A 82 7.15 -24.53 10.05
N ARG A 83 8.31 -24.13 10.59
CA ARG A 83 9.54 -23.93 9.79
C ARG A 83 9.96 -25.21 9.07
N MET A 84 9.94 -26.35 9.76
CA MET A 84 10.26 -27.64 9.17
C MET A 84 9.31 -28.00 8.02
N LYS A 85 8.00 -27.82 8.20
CA LYS A 85 7.00 -28.09 7.16
C LYS A 85 7.23 -27.24 5.90
N VAL A 86 7.51 -25.94 6.08
CA VAL A 86 7.82 -25.05 4.95
C VAL A 86 9.09 -25.48 4.24
N PHE A 87 10.12 -25.84 5.00
CA PHE A 87 11.39 -26.33 4.44
C PHE A 87 11.22 -27.64 3.66
N GLU A 88 10.47 -28.60 4.18
CA GLU A 88 10.17 -29.85 3.50
C GLU A 88 9.37 -29.62 2.20
N ALA A 89 8.37 -28.73 2.23
CA ALA A 89 7.61 -28.37 1.04
C ALA A 89 8.50 -27.75 -0.05
N ILE A 90 9.39 -26.82 0.33
CA ILE A 90 10.36 -26.22 -0.60
C ILE A 90 11.32 -27.29 -1.16
N GLN A 91 11.82 -28.20 -0.32
CA GLN A 91 12.68 -29.29 -0.79
C GLN A 91 11.96 -30.24 -1.77
N TRP A 92 10.67 -30.49 -1.54
CA TRP A 92 9.88 -31.34 -2.42
C TRP A 92 9.78 -30.74 -3.81
N GLU A 93 9.48 -29.44 -3.92
CA GLU A 93 9.46 -28.73 -5.22
C GLU A 93 10.84 -28.70 -5.88
N ILE A 94 11.92 -28.50 -5.12
CA ILE A 94 13.29 -28.48 -5.67
C ILE A 94 13.71 -29.87 -6.19
N ARG A 95 13.26 -30.95 -5.54
CA ARG A 95 13.60 -32.33 -5.93
C ARG A 95 12.64 -32.88 -6.98
N GLY A 96 11.44 -32.33 -7.06
CA GLY A 96 10.39 -32.70 -8.00
C GLY A 96 10.58 -32.01 -9.35
N ASP A 97 11.62 -32.41 -10.08
CA ASP A 97 11.76 -32.29 -11.53
C ASP A 97 12.26 -33.65 -12.07
#